data_AF-L0WA65-F1
#
_entry.id   AF-L0WA65-F1
#
_cell.length_a   1.000
_cell.length_b   1.000
_cell.length_c   1.000
_cell.angle_alpha   90.00
_cell.angle_beta   90.00
_cell.angle_gamma   90.00
#
_symmetry.space_group_name_H-M   'P 1'
#
loop_
_entity.id
_entity.type
_entity.pdbx_description
1 polymer ?
#
loop_
_entity_poly.entity_id
_entity_poly.type
_entity_poly.pdbx_seq_one_letter_code
_entity_poly.pdbx_strand_id
1 'polypeptide(L)'
;MIKRIPSALALMALAGSANALQPAALFNHETVMEQTYQSRADTVLQSAPLRYLDSEKRQGYASGGEVQVVGRMRRSVLDHPPADSDLSIIDHYRARLTGAGYRITFECHRANCGDAAGWRLMMGKGVIGQNDTQHYLLAHKGKRADRGDYVSVYVNEVDDLPRSVAVSMENAHLTGVHSLAAEPGEQQLFFGLNDSRLTLADLLRVDRVATALREQDDLRAGVIGYADGTGDEVRESNQDLAQERADRVAAWLSEHGGAGWVANHGGQVQVPPPGEKGRRWRRVDLVLEIHEAEKEALDTQADAAPAPSGAEPASTDEGNNLSQGDQDDETDPV
;
A
#
# COMPACT_ATOMS: atom_id res chain seq x y z
N MET A 1 31.47 -56.98 -34.18
CA MET A 1 32.41 -55.86 -33.97
C MET A 1 31.60 -54.62 -33.63
N ILE A 2 31.53 -54.24 -32.35
CA ILE A 2 30.76 -53.10 -31.85
C ILE A 2 31.74 -51.94 -31.64
N LYS A 3 31.67 -50.91 -32.48
CA LYS A 3 32.50 -49.69 -32.36
C LYS A 3 31.95 -48.82 -31.23
N ARG A 4 32.72 -48.71 -30.14
CA ARG A 4 32.50 -47.72 -29.08
C ARG A 4 32.98 -46.36 -29.59
N ILE A 5 32.08 -45.37 -29.61
CA ILE A 5 32.40 -43.97 -29.87
C ILE A 5 32.71 -43.33 -28.51
N PRO A 6 33.85 -42.62 -28.34
CA PRO A 6 34.18 -41.99 -27.08
C PRO A 6 33.34 -40.72 -26.88
N SER A 7 32.57 -40.69 -25.79
CA SER A 7 31.90 -39.49 -25.29
C SER A 7 32.93 -38.54 -24.71
N ALA A 8 33.39 -37.59 -25.52
CA ALA A 8 34.31 -36.53 -25.10
C ALA A 8 33.87 -35.20 -25.70
N LEU A 9 32.79 -34.60 -25.18
CA LEU A 9 32.45 -33.20 -25.40
C LEU A 9 31.21 -32.83 -24.59
N ALA A 10 31.40 -32.14 -23.46
CA ALA A 10 30.48 -31.14 -22.87
C ALA A 10 30.89 -30.82 -21.42
N LEU A 11 31.97 -30.06 -21.23
CA LEU A 11 32.28 -29.42 -19.95
C LEU A 11 32.75 -27.99 -20.22
N MET A 12 31.87 -27.18 -20.81
CA MET A 12 32.06 -25.73 -21.00
C MET A 12 30.74 -24.98 -20.88
N ALA A 13 30.11 -25.05 -19.71
CA ALA A 13 29.13 -24.08 -19.28
C ALA A 13 29.07 -24.18 -17.77
N LEU A 14 29.50 -23.14 -17.03
CA LEU A 14 29.08 -22.79 -15.65
C LEU A 14 29.99 -21.70 -15.01
N ALA A 15 30.52 -20.76 -15.80
CA ALA A 15 31.29 -19.62 -15.25
C ALA A 15 30.71 -18.24 -15.64
N GLY A 16 29.43 -18.17 -16.03
CA GLY A 16 28.83 -16.97 -16.60
C GLY A 16 27.89 -16.15 -15.70
N SER A 17 27.63 -16.53 -14.45
CA SER A 17 26.44 -16.04 -13.74
C SER A 17 26.69 -15.07 -12.57
N ALA A 18 27.94 -14.75 -12.21
CA ALA A 18 28.21 -13.99 -10.98
C ALA A 18 28.21 -12.45 -11.14
N ASN A 19 28.24 -11.92 -12.36
CA ASN A 19 28.37 -10.46 -12.59
C ASN A 19 27.04 -9.73 -12.83
N ALA A 20 25.89 -10.40 -12.75
CA ALA A 20 24.59 -9.78 -13.03
C ALA A 20 24.04 -8.90 -11.87
N LEU A 21 24.74 -8.83 -10.73
CA LEU A 21 24.24 -8.17 -9.51
C LEU A 21 25.19 -7.13 -8.91
N GLN A 22 26.35 -6.87 -9.52
CA GLN A 22 26.89 -5.53 -9.40
C GLN A 22 25.97 -4.67 -10.27
N PRO A 23 25.27 -3.65 -9.73
CA PRO A 23 24.64 -2.67 -10.58
C PRO A 23 25.80 -2.11 -11.41
N ALA A 24 25.91 -2.55 -12.67
CA ALA A 24 26.68 -1.82 -13.65
C ALA A 24 26.23 -0.38 -13.48
N ALA A 25 27.19 0.53 -13.25
CA ALA A 25 26.93 1.92 -12.93
C ALA A 25 25.68 2.37 -13.69
N LEU A 26 24.63 2.73 -12.93
CA LEU A 26 23.30 2.90 -13.52
C LEU A 26 23.37 3.99 -14.59
N PHE A 27 24.25 4.96 -14.37
CA PHE A 27 24.74 5.94 -15.33
C PHE A 27 26.25 5.79 -15.55
N ASN A 28 26.74 6.11 -16.75
CA ASN A 28 28.17 6.04 -17.08
C ASN A 28 29.02 7.08 -16.31
N HIS A 29 28.39 8.05 -15.63
CA HIS A 29 29.03 9.23 -15.04
C HIS A 29 28.59 9.52 -13.60
N GLU A 30 27.93 8.58 -12.90
CA GLU A 30 27.56 8.77 -11.50
C GLU A 30 28.76 8.67 -10.56
N THR A 31 28.75 9.46 -9.49
CA THR A 31 29.75 9.38 -8.41
C THR A 31 29.11 8.74 -7.19
N VAL A 32 29.65 7.60 -6.75
CA VAL A 32 29.19 6.91 -5.54
C VAL A 32 29.69 7.65 -4.30
N MET A 33 28.79 8.30 -3.58
CA MET A 33 29.10 9.06 -2.37
C MET A 33 29.09 8.17 -1.13
N GLU A 34 28.14 7.25 -1.06
CA GLU A 34 28.01 6.31 0.05
C GLU A 34 27.45 4.99 -0.47
N GLN A 35 27.96 3.88 0.04
CA GLN A 35 27.37 2.57 -0.21
C GLN A 35 27.34 1.74 1.07
N THR A 36 26.16 1.24 1.41
CA THR A 36 25.95 0.36 2.56
C THR A 36 25.46 -1.00 2.07
N TYR A 37 25.99 -2.07 2.67
CA TYR A 37 25.51 -3.42 2.44
C TYR A 37 25.21 -4.10 3.78
N GLN A 38 24.08 -4.78 3.85
CA GLN A 38 23.69 -5.60 4.99
C GLN A 38 23.21 -6.96 4.48
N SER A 39 23.83 -8.04 4.95
CA SER A 39 23.46 -9.41 4.58
C SER A 39 22.06 -9.81 5.06
N ARG A 40 21.54 -9.09 6.05
CA ARG A 40 20.16 -9.16 6.49
C ARG A 40 19.79 -7.81 7.10
N ALA A 41 18.79 -7.16 6.55
CA ALA A 41 18.20 -5.94 7.06
C ALA A 41 16.70 -6.15 7.21
N ASP A 42 16.13 -5.51 8.23
CA ASP A 42 14.70 -5.24 8.35
C ASP A 42 14.51 -3.76 8.03
N THR A 43 13.73 -3.45 6.99
CA THR A 43 13.60 -2.08 6.50
C THR A 43 12.17 -1.76 6.08
N VAL A 44 11.83 -0.48 6.19
CA VAL A 44 10.54 0.07 5.78
C VAL A 44 10.72 0.81 4.46
N LEU A 45 10.00 0.39 3.43
CA LEU A 45 9.95 1.06 2.14
C LEU A 45 8.65 1.85 2.01
N GLN A 46 8.76 3.10 1.57
CA GLN A 46 7.61 3.98 1.43
C GLN A 46 6.83 3.63 0.16
N SER A 47 5.51 3.63 0.24
CA SER A 47 4.60 3.29 -0.87
C SER A 47 3.45 4.29 -1.03
N ALA A 48 3.57 5.45 -0.37
CA ALA A 48 2.70 6.60 -0.53
C ALA A 48 3.50 7.90 -0.28
N PRO A 49 2.91 9.07 -0.57
CA PRO A 49 3.52 10.37 -0.23
C PRO A 49 3.70 10.55 1.29
N LEU A 50 4.77 11.24 1.70
CA LEU A 50 5.02 11.59 3.10
C LEU A 50 4.35 12.90 3.46
N ARG A 51 3.56 12.91 4.53
CA ARG A 51 2.82 14.09 4.98
C ARG A 51 3.13 14.37 6.44
N TYR A 52 3.20 15.65 6.80
CA TYR A 52 3.17 16.05 8.20
C TYR A 52 1.74 15.92 8.71
N LEU A 53 1.55 15.11 9.74
CA LEU A 53 0.31 15.05 10.49
C LEU A 53 0.42 16.06 11.62
N ASP A 54 -0.55 16.97 11.70
CA ASP A 54 -0.71 17.89 12.82
C ASP A 54 -2.15 17.76 13.33
N SER A 55 -2.31 16.91 14.33
CA SER A 55 -3.58 16.69 15.01
C SER A 55 -3.31 16.54 16.50
N GLU A 56 -4.32 16.79 17.34
CA GLU A 56 -4.21 16.65 18.79
C GLU A 56 -3.67 15.29 19.24
N LYS A 57 -3.93 14.24 18.45
CA LYS A 57 -3.56 12.84 18.77
C LYS A 57 -2.30 12.36 18.07
N ARG A 58 -1.88 13.01 16.97
CA ARG A 58 -0.74 12.56 16.14
C ARG A 58 -0.02 13.79 15.59
N GLN A 59 1.25 13.95 15.96
CA GLN A 59 2.16 14.93 15.39
C GLN A 59 3.38 14.23 14.77
N GLY A 60 3.80 14.69 13.59
CA GLY A 60 5.01 14.21 12.92
C GLY A 60 4.77 13.72 11.50
N TYR A 61 5.85 13.30 10.83
CA TYR A 61 5.75 12.78 9.48
C TYR A 61 5.25 11.34 9.48
N ALA A 62 4.30 11.06 8.59
CA ALA A 62 3.80 9.73 8.33
C ALA A 62 3.67 9.50 6.83
N SER A 63 3.79 8.24 6.43
CA SER A 63 3.47 7.82 5.08
C SER A 63 2.01 7.38 4.98
N GLY A 64 1.42 7.65 3.82
CA GLY A 64 0.14 7.05 3.44
C GLY A 64 0.17 5.51 3.31
N GLY A 65 1.37 4.92 3.27
CA GLY A 65 1.62 3.54 2.89
C GLY A 65 3.08 3.13 3.10
N GLU A 66 3.30 2.00 3.74
CA GLU A 66 4.60 1.45 4.11
C GLU A 66 4.62 -0.05 3.86
N VAL A 67 5.78 -0.55 3.45
CA VAL A 67 6.04 -1.96 3.18
C VAL A 67 7.25 -2.36 4.01
N GLN A 68 7.06 -3.25 4.97
CA GLN A 68 8.13 -3.78 5.81
C GLN A 68 8.69 -5.04 5.18
N VAL A 69 10.00 -5.07 4.95
CA VAL A 69 10.66 -6.18 4.28
C VAL A 69 11.95 -6.59 4.98
N VAL A 70 12.17 -7.90 5.05
CA VAL A 70 13.40 -8.49 5.57
C VAL A 70 14.14 -9.20 4.45
N GLY A 71 15.40 -8.84 4.21
CA GLY A 71 16.20 -9.40 3.11
C GLY A 71 17.64 -8.90 3.09
N ARG A 72 18.36 -9.14 1.99
CA ARG A 72 19.70 -8.56 1.79
C ARG A 72 19.53 -7.14 1.27
N MET A 73 20.09 -6.16 1.99
CA MET A 73 19.97 -4.76 1.62
C MET A 73 21.27 -4.24 1.00
N ARG A 74 21.12 -3.47 -0.07
CA ARG A 74 22.15 -2.54 -0.54
C ARG A 74 21.53 -1.16 -0.66
N ARG A 75 22.22 -0.16 -0.14
CA ARG A 75 21.86 1.26 -0.24
C ARG A 75 23.00 2.01 -0.89
N SER A 76 22.69 2.87 -1.85
CA SER A 76 23.69 3.70 -2.53
C SER A 76 23.21 5.15 -2.58
N VAL A 77 24.09 6.09 -2.26
CA VAL A 77 23.90 7.53 -2.47
C VAL A 77 24.81 7.92 -3.63
N LEU A 78 24.22 8.48 -4.68
CA LEU A 78 24.88 8.74 -5.96
C LEU A 78 24.66 10.21 -6.35
N ASP A 79 25.76 10.90 -6.65
CA ASP A 79 25.71 12.22 -7.27
C ASP A 79 25.79 12.07 -8.79
N HIS A 80 24.95 12.84 -9.48
CA HIS A 80 24.86 12.86 -10.94
C HIS A 80 25.49 14.14 -11.49
N PRO A 81 26.06 14.11 -12.70
CA PRO A 81 26.57 15.32 -13.32
C PRO A 81 25.43 16.32 -13.59
N PRO A 82 25.71 17.65 -13.61
CA PRO A 82 24.69 18.66 -13.87
C PRO A 82 23.98 18.56 -15.23
N ALA A 83 24.53 17.74 -16.15
CA ALA A 83 23.93 17.50 -17.46
C ALA A 83 22.72 16.54 -17.41
N ASP A 84 22.62 15.73 -16.35
CA ASP A 84 21.48 14.86 -16.11
C ASP A 84 20.46 15.64 -15.28
N SER A 85 19.19 15.68 -15.71
CA SER A 85 18.13 16.27 -14.87
C SER A 85 17.57 15.23 -13.90
N ASP A 86 17.05 15.66 -12.75
CA ASP A 86 16.28 14.84 -11.79
C ASP A 86 15.23 13.93 -12.45
N LEU A 87 14.45 14.49 -13.39
CA LEU A 87 13.44 13.77 -14.17
C LEU A 87 14.05 12.72 -15.10
N SER A 88 15.15 13.06 -15.79
CA SER A 88 15.84 12.12 -16.68
C SER A 88 16.37 10.91 -15.92
N ILE A 89 16.84 11.13 -14.69
CA ILE A 89 17.36 10.09 -13.82
C ILE A 89 16.25 9.15 -13.38
N ILE A 90 15.12 9.68 -12.86
CA ILE A 90 14.02 8.81 -12.42
C ILE A 90 13.38 8.05 -13.59
N ASP A 91 13.27 8.67 -14.77
CA ASP A 91 12.76 8.03 -15.97
C ASP A 91 13.66 6.89 -16.44
N HIS A 92 14.98 7.08 -16.35
CA HIS A 92 15.96 6.04 -16.63
C HIS A 92 15.83 4.85 -15.66
N TYR A 93 15.70 5.11 -14.36
CA TYR A 93 15.43 4.05 -13.36
C TYR A 93 14.14 3.30 -13.69
N ARG A 94 13.05 4.01 -13.99
CA ARG A 94 11.77 3.40 -14.36
C ARG A 94 11.92 2.48 -15.57
N ALA A 95 12.58 2.96 -16.63
CA ALA A 95 12.80 2.20 -17.86
C ALA A 95 13.65 0.94 -17.61
N ARG A 96 14.74 1.05 -16.82
CA ARG A 96 15.61 -0.11 -16.53
C ARG A 96 14.93 -1.12 -15.63
N LEU A 97 14.22 -0.68 -14.59
CA LEU A 97 13.50 -1.58 -13.68
C LEU A 97 12.39 -2.33 -14.42
N THR A 98 11.58 -1.63 -15.21
CA THR A 98 10.51 -2.26 -16.00
C THR A 98 11.09 -3.20 -17.07
N GLY A 99 12.15 -2.80 -17.78
CA GLY A 99 12.88 -3.66 -18.71
C GLY A 99 13.48 -4.91 -18.05
N ALA A 100 13.83 -4.84 -16.77
CA ALA A 100 14.30 -5.96 -15.96
C ALA A 100 13.16 -6.80 -15.34
N GLY A 101 11.89 -6.49 -15.67
CA GLY A 101 10.71 -7.22 -15.21
C GLY A 101 10.20 -6.83 -13.82
N TYR A 102 10.66 -5.72 -13.26
CA TYR A 102 10.02 -5.13 -12.07
C TYR A 102 8.68 -4.49 -12.46
N ARG A 103 7.75 -4.49 -11.50
CA ARG A 103 6.50 -3.73 -11.58
C ARG A 103 6.64 -2.52 -10.66
N ILE A 104 6.35 -1.32 -11.17
CA ILE A 104 6.29 -0.11 -10.35
C ILE A 104 5.03 -0.19 -9.49
N THR A 105 5.18 -0.16 -8.17
CA THR A 105 4.09 -0.30 -7.20
C THR A 105 3.66 1.04 -6.62
N PHE A 106 4.59 2.00 -6.54
CA PHE A 106 4.29 3.37 -6.19
C PHE A 106 5.27 4.31 -6.90
N GLU A 107 4.78 5.48 -7.28
CA GLU A 107 5.57 6.54 -7.90
C GLU A 107 4.94 7.90 -7.59
N CYS A 108 5.77 8.91 -7.37
CA CYS A 108 5.34 10.29 -7.20
C CYS A 108 6.40 11.24 -7.80
N HIS A 109 5.96 12.47 -8.08
CA HIS A 109 6.82 13.53 -8.58
C HIS A 109 6.53 14.85 -7.89
N ARG A 110 7.59 15.60 -7.62
CA ARG A 110 7.57 16.95 -7.04
C ARG A 110 6.74 16.98 -5.76
N ALA A 111 5.91 18.00 -5.59
CA ALA A 111 5.04 18.18 -4.43
C ALA A 111 4.08 16.99 -4.19
N ASN A 112 3.78 16.15 -5.18
CA ASN A 112 2.95 14.97 -4.99
C ASN A 112 3.64 13.89 -4.15
N CYS A 113 4.96 13.96 -3.96
CA CYS A 113 5.67 13.11 -3.01
C CYS A 113 5.52 13.56 -1.55
N GLY A 114 4.95 14.74 -1.32
CA GLY A 114 4.86 15.36 -0.01
C GLY A 114 6.12 16.10 0.39
N ASP A 115 6.48 16.08 1.67
CA ASP A 115 7.57 16.92 2.18
C ASP A 115 8.94 16.24 2.13
N ALA A 116 9.90 16.88 1.46
CA ALA A 116 11.29 16.44 1.35
C ALA A 116 11.96 16.29 2.73
N ALA A 117 11.55 17.09 3.71
CA ALA A 117 12.01 16.96 5.09
C ALA A 117 11.56 15.63 5.73
N GLY A 118 10.34 15.16 5.43
CA GLY A 118 9.87 13.84 5.81
C GLY A 118 10.70 12.73 5.17
N TRP A 119 10.98 12.84 3.87
CA TRP A 119 11.82 11.88 3.16
C TRP A 119 13.22 11.75 3.76
N ARG A 120 13.82 12.89 4.16
CA ARG A 120 15.11 12.91 4.86
C ARG A 120 15.08 12.13 6.18
N LEU A 121 14.00 12.23 6.94
CA LEU A 121 13.85 11.49 8.19
C LEU A 121 13.71 9.99 7.95
N MET A 122 12.91 9.59 6.95
CA MET A 122 12.59 8.18 6.70
C MET A 122 13.71 7.42 5.97
N MET A 123 14.42 8.07 5.04
CA MET A 123 15.46 7.43 4.22
C MET A 123 16.89 7.74 4.66
N GLY A 124 17.06 8.65 5.63
CA GLY A 124 18.32 8.95 6.28
C GLY A 124 19.29 9.79 5.44
N LYS A 125 20.59 9.64 5.71
CA LYS A 125 21.66 10.49 5.17
C LYS A 125 21.73 10.48 3.65
N GLY A 126 21.92 11.66 3.03
CA GLY A 126 21.97 11.79 1.58
C GLY A 126 20.62 12.08 0.93
N VAL A 127 19.51 11.94 1.66
CA VAL A 127 18.21 12.48 1.23
C VAL A 127 18.10 13.93 1.71
N ILE A 128 18.20 14.85 0.77
CA ILE A 128 18.09 16.30 0.93
C ILE A 128 17.58 16.90 -0.38
N GLY A 129 17.19 18.17 -0.36
CA GLY A 129 16.70 18.91 -1.52
C GLY A 129 15.36 19.57 -1.26
N GLN A 130 14.66 19.94 -2.33
CA GLN A 130 13.43 20.72 -2.28
C GLN A 130 12.20 19.89 -2.68
N ASN A 131 11.00 20.39 -2.38
CA ASN A 131 9.78 19.65 -2.67
C ASN A 131 9.46 19.57 -4.17
N ASP A 132 9.93 20.52 -4.97
CA ASP A 132 9.59 20.71 -6.39
C ASP A 132 10.51 19.96 -7.36
N THR A 133 11.64 19.44 -6.89
CA THR A 133 12.63 18.65 -7.65
C THR A 133 12.75 17.19 -7.18
N GLN A 134 11.91 16.79 -6.21
CA GLN A 134 11.94 15.41 -5.71
C GLN A 134 11.18 14.45 -6.63
N HIS A 135 11.65 13.21 -6.70
CA HIS A 135 10.97 12.09 -7.33
C HIS A 135 11.18 10.83 -6.51
N TYR A 136 10.18 9.96 -6.47
CA TYR A 136 10.32 8.67 -5.81
C TYR A 136 9.60 7.59 -6.61
N LEU A 137 10.21 6.41 -6.66
CA LEU A 137 9.55 5.18 -7.10
C LEU A 137 9.87 4.03 -6.15
N LEU A 138 8.90 3.12 -6.03
CA LEU A 138 9.05 1.80 -5.44
C LEU A 138 8.66 0.78 -6.50
N ALA A 139 9.51 -0.23 -6.66
CA ALA A 139 9.32 -1.31 -7.62
C ALA A 139 9.51 -2.67 -6.95
N HIS A 140 8.74 -3.65 -7.40
CA HIS A 140 8.79 -5.03 -6.91
C HIS A 140 8.93 -6.02 -8.06
N LYS A 141 9.76 -7.03 -7.88
CA LYS A 141 9.91 -8.17 -8.78
C LYS A 141 9.75 -9.47 -8.00
N GLY A 142 8.63 -10.13 -8.20
CA GLY A 142 8.33 -11.41 -7.58
C GLY A 142 7.09 -12.05 -8.18
N LYS A 143 6.94 -13.37 -7.99
CA LYS A 143 5.72 -14.10 -8.39
C LYS A 143 4.57 -13.92 -7.40
N ARG A 144 4.86 -13.42 -6.20
CA ARG A 144 3.93 -13.21 -5.09
C ARG A 144 4.28 -11.88 -4.41
N ALA A 145 3.30 -11.22 -3.81
CA ALA A 145 3.54 -9.97 -3.10
C ALA A 145 4.39 -10.15 -1.84
N ASP A 146 4.36 -11.33 -1.21
CA ASP A 146 5.07 -11.61 0.04
C ASP A 146 6.57 -11.89 -0.14
N ARG A 147 7.04 -12.12 -1.37
CA ARG A 147 8.45 -12.46 -1.65
C ARG A 147 8.94 -11.86 -2.96
N GLY A 148 10.17 -11.38 -2.97
CA GLY A 148 10.82 -10.93 -4.20
C GLY A 148 11.93 -9.93 -3.96
N ASP A 149 12.31 -9.25 -5.04
CA ASP A 149 13.24 -8.14 -4.98
C ASP A 149 12.46 -6.84 -4.93
N TYR A 150 12.90 -5.90 -4.09
CA TYR A 150 12.32 -4.57 -3.99
C TYR A 150 13.40 -3.54 -4.31
N VAL A 151 13.04 -2.50 -5.04
CA VAL A 151 13.92 -1.37 -5.30
C VAL A 151 13.13 -0.09 -5.04
N SER A 152 13.65 0.75 -4.15
CA SER A 152 13.19 2.14 -4.03
C SER A 152 14.28 3.08 -4.51
N VAL A 153 13.86 4.15 -5.18
CA VAL A 153 14.77 5.20 -5.67
C VAL A 153 14.13 6.53 -5.34
N TYR A 154 14.86 7.36 -4.60
CA TYR A 154 14.55 8.76 -4.36
C TYR A 154 15.55 9.61 -5.14
N VAL A 155 15.09 10.59 -5.91
CA VAL A 155 15.93 11.54 -6.65
C VAL A 155 15.53 12.95 -6.23
N ASN A 156 16.51 13.84 -6.00
CA ASN A 156 16.26 15.25 -5.70
C ASN A 156 17.50 16.08 -6.07
N GLU A 157 17.38 17.39 -6.18
CA GLU A 157 18.49 18.31 -6.43
C GLU A 157 19.10 18.85 -5.13
N VAL A 158 20.43 18.90 -5.10
CA VAL A 158 21.25 19.32 -3.98
C VAL A 158 22.37 20.21 -4.51
N ASP A 159 22.38 21.49 -4.14
CA ASP A 159 23.39 22.45 -4.61
C ASP A 159 23.54 22.43 -6.16
N ASP A 160 22.41 22.45 -6.87
CA ASP A 160 22.31 22.38 -8.34
C ASP A 160 22.82 21.06 -8.97
N LEU A 161 23.03 20.02 -8.15
CA LEU A 161 23.39 18.68 -8.61
C LEU A 161 22.29 17.67 -8.26
N PRO A 162 21.80 16.87 -9.22
CA PRO A 162 20.90 15.79 -8.89
C PRO A 162 21.61 14.73 -8.07
N ARG A 163 20.93 14.26 -7.03
CA ARG A 163 21.36 13.15 -6.18
C ARG A 163 20.27 12.10 -6.15
N SER A 164 20.67 10.84 -6.23
CA SER A 164 19.76 9.71 -6.03
C SER A 164 20.17 8.87 -4.83
N VAL A 165 19.19 8.43 -4.04
CA VAL A 165 19.32 7.41 -3.01
C VAL A 165 18.54 6.19 -3.45
N ALA A 166 19.26 5.11 -3.75
CA ALA A 166 18.69 3.85 -4.18
C ALA A 166 18.85 2.79 -3.09
N VAL A 167 17.75 2.13 -2.72
CA VAL A 167 17.74 0.99 -1.80
C VAL A 167 17.21 -0.22 -2.56
N SER A 168 18.01 -1.29 -2.62
CA SER A 168 17.62 -2.58 -3.16
C SER A 168 17.59 -3.64 -2.07
N MET A 169 16.48 -4.36 -1.98
CA MET A 169 16.27 -5.51 -1.11
C MET A 169 16.17 -6.76 -1.98
N GLU A 170 17.13 -7.68 -1.87
CA GLU A 170 17.14 -8.93 -2.64
C GLU A 170 16.62 -10.10 -1.81
N ASN A 171 15.90 -11.02 -2.47
CA ASN A 171 15.28 -12.20 -1.84
C ASN A 171 14.51 -11.84 -0.57
N ALA A 172 13.84 -10.70 -0.59
CA ALA A 172 13.20 -10.16 0.58
C ALA A 172 11.85 -10.84 0.83
N HIS A 173 11.48 -10.87 2.10
CA HIS A 173 10.18 -11.31 2.59
C HIS A 173 9.42 -10.12 3.14
N LEU A 174 8.18 -9.97 2.71
CA LEU A 174 7.24 -9.01 3.28
C LEU A 174 6.89 -9.46 4.70
N THR A 175 7.14 -8.61 5.68
CA THR A 175 6.80 -8.84 7.09
C THR A 175 5.61 -8.02 7.55
N GLY A 176 5.29 -6.94 6.83
CA GLY A 176 4.15 -6.09 7.14
C GLY A 176 3.82 -5.12 6.02
N VAL A 177 2.57 -4.70 5.98
CA VAL A 177 2.08 -3.59 5.16
C VAL A 177 1.29 -2.70 6.10
N HIS A 178 1.51 -1.38 5.99
CA HIS A 178 0.77 -0.40 6.78
C HIS A 178 0.34 0.73 5.89
N SER A 179 -0.92 1.13 5.95
CA SER A 179 -1.48 2.15 5.09
C SER A 179 -2.46 2.99 5.88
N LEU A 180 -2.65 4.25 5.48
CA LEU A 180 -3.70 5.06 6.08
C LEU A 180 -5.08 4.52 5.73
N ALA A 181 -6.04 4.70 6.63
CA ALA A 181 -7.41 4.26 6.44
C ALA A 181 -7.97 4.64 5.05
N ALA A 182 -8.73 3.73 4.47
CA ALA A 182 -9.58 4.03 3.33
C ALA A 182 -10.79 4.86 3.80
N GLU A 183 -11.22 5.79 2.95
CA GLU A 183 -12.51 6.43 3.12
C GLU A 183 -13.63 5.43 2.77
N PRO A 184 -14.83 5.55 3.35
CA PRO A 184 -16.01 4.79 2.94
C PRO A 184 -16.28 4.89 1.43
N GLY A 185 -16.84 3.84 0.85
CA GLY A 185 -17.14 3.76 -0.58
C GLY A 185 -16.54 2.55 -1.30
N GLU A 186 -16.52 2.61 -2.63
CA GLU A 186 -16.10 1.51 -3.49
C GLU A 186 -14.58 1.55 -3.78
N GLN A 187 -13.90 0.42 -3.60
CA GLN A 187 -12.53 0.19 -4.02
C GLN A 187 -12.47 -1.00 -4.99
N GLN A 188 -11.64 -0.90 -6.03
CA GLN A 188 -11.52 -1.94 -7.05
C GLN A 188 -10.08 -2.47 -7.13
N LEU A 189 -9.95 -3.80 -7.15
CA LEU A 189 -8.69 -4.52 -7.36
C LEU A 189 -8.74 -5.25 -8.69
N PHE A 190 -7.70 -5.15 -9.53
CA PHE A 190 -7.71 -5.75 -10.87
C PHE A 190 -6.70 -6.88 -10.98
N PHE A 191 -7.13 -7.98 -11.60
CA PHE A 191 -6.35 -9.20 -11.72
C PHE A 191 -5.94 -9.51 -13.16
N GLY A 192 -4.86 -10.29 -13.27
CA GLY A 192 -4.45 -10.88 -14.54
C GLY A 192 -5.44 -11.93 -15.06
N LEU A 193 -5.24 -12.36 -16.31
CA LEU A 193 -5.95 -13.53 -16.83
C LEU A 193 -5.57 -14.76 -16.02
N ASN A 194 -6.57 -15.55 -15.58
CA ASN A 194 -6.37 -16.77 -14.79
C ASN A 194 -5.51 -16.57 -13.54
N ASP A 195 -5.55 -15.37 -12.95
CA ASP A 195 -4.80 -15.03 -11.74
C ASP A 195 -5.74 -14.60 -10.63
N SER A 196 -5.48 -15.10 -9.43
CA SER A 196 -6.16 -14.76 -8.18
C SER A 196 -5.21 -14.13 -7.16
N ARG A 197 -3.91 -14.04 -7.48
CA ARG A 197 -2.90 -13.58 -6.53
C ARG A 197 -2.92 -12.07 -6.38
N LEU A 198 -2.87 -11.61 -5.13
CA LEU A 198 -2.67 -10.20 -4.81
C LEU A 198 -1.23 -9.79 -5.14
N THR A 199 -1.09 -8.68 -5.87
CA THR A 199 0.18 -7.98 -6.04
C THR A 199 0.46 -7.10 -4.82
N LEU A 200 1.68 -6.55 -4.72
CA LEU A 200 2.00 -5.62 -3.62
C LEU A 200 1.09 -4.39 -3.62
N ALA A 201 0.76 -3.86 -4.81
CA ALA A 201 -0.17 -2.75 -4.94
C ALA A 201 -1.58 -3.11 -4.46
N ASP A 202 -2.02 -4.36 -4.67
CA ASP A 202 -3.30 -4.83 -4.17
C ASP A 202 -3.27 -4.97 -2.64
N LEU A 203 -2.20 -5.53 -2.07
CA LEU A 203 -2.05 -5.63 -0.61
C LEU A 203 -2.12 -4.26 0.07
N LEU A 204 -1.44 -3.25 -0.49
CA LEU A 204 -1.51 -1.88 0.02
C LEU A 204 -2.95 -1.34 0.01
N ARG A 205 -3.71 -1.57 -1.07
CA ARG A 205 -5.12 -1.12 -1.14
C ARG A 205 -6.01 -1.83 -0.13
N VAL A 206 -5.85 -3.15 -0.01
CA VAL A 206 -6.65 -3.94 0.95
C VAL A 206 -6.28 -3.57 2.39
N ASP A 207 -5.03 -3.25 2.67
CA ASP A 207 -4.59 -2.80 4.00
C ASP A 207 -5.15 -1.44 4.41
N ARG A 208 -5.39 -0.53 3.47
CA ARG A 208 -6.15 0.69 3.76
C ARG A 208 -7.56 0.39 4.27
N VAL A 209 -8.23 -0.60 3.65
CA VAL A 209 -9.57 -1.04 4.07
C VAL A 209 -9.50 -1.71 5.44
N ALA A 210 -8.56 -2.62 5.67
CA ALA A 210 -8.40 -3.21 7.01
C ALA A 210 -8.06 -2.18 8.08
N THR A 211 -7.27 -1.15 7.76
CA THR A 211 -6.98 -0.06 8.68
C THR A 211 -8.25 0.70 9.04
N ALA A 212 -9.10 1.02 8.06
CA ALA A 212 -10.38 1.66 8.31
C ALA A 212 -11.29 0.81 9.22
N LEU A 213 -11.39 -0.50 8.96
CA LEU A 213 -12.17 -1.44 9.79
C LEU A 213 -11.65 -1.54 11.23
N ARG A 214 -10.34 -1.36 11.47
CA ARG A 214 -9.75 -1.35 12.82
C ARG A 214 -9.97 -0.02 13.55
N GLU A 215 -10.04 1.08 12.81
CA GLU A 215 -10.16 2.42 13.39
C GLU A 215 -11.62 2.85 13.61
N GLN A 216 -12.59 2.21 12.95
CA GLN A 216 -14.01 2.57 13.00
C GLN A 216 -14.89 1.31 13.21
N ASP A 217 -15.47 1.19 14.41
CA ASP A 217 -16.24 0.01 14.82
C ASP A 217 -17.60 -0.15 14.11
N ASP A 218 -18.09 0.90 13.47
CA ASP A 218 -19.32 0.93 12.67
C ASP A 218 -19.10 0.56 11.20
N LEU A 219 -17.86 0.48 10.72
CA LEU A 219 -17.58 0.13 9.33
C LEU A 219 -17.70 -1.38 9.05
N ARG A 220 -18.21 -1.71 7.87
CA ARG A 220 -18.29 -3.07 7.32
C ARG A 220 -17.77 -3.09 5.89
N ALA A 221 -17.12 -4.18 5.50
CA ALA A 221 -16.62 -4.40 4.15
C ALA A 221 -17.38 -5.53 3.45
N GLY A 222 -18.06 -5.21 2.34
CA GLY A 222 -18.57 -6.19 1.38
C GLY A 222 -17.52 -6.51 0.32
N VAL A 223 -17.35 -7.79 0.00
CA VAL A 223 -16.38 -8.28 -1.01
C VAL A 223 -17.10 -9.07 -2.09
N ILE A 224 -16.99 -8.64 -3.36
CA ILE A 224 -17.53 -9.37 -4.52
C ILE A 224 -16.43 -9.58 -5.54
N GLY A 225 -16.20 -10.82 -5.97
CA GLY A 225 -15.26 -11.17 -7.02
C GLY A 225 -15.91 -11.23 -8.39
N TYR A 226 -15.18 -10.81 -9.42
CA TYR A 226 -15.61 -10.86 -10.81
C TYR A 226 -14.58 -11.54 -11.71
N ALA A 227 -15.07 -12.25 -12.71
CA ALA A 227 -14.29 -12.75 -13.83
C ALA A 227 -15.00 -12.45 -15.17
N ASP A 228 -14.24 -12.27 -16.24
CA ASP A 228 -14.79 -12.20 -17.59
C ASP A 228 -15.04 -13.60 -18.13
N GLY A 229 -16.21 -13.83 -18.74
CA GLY A 229 -16.52 -15.10 -19.39
C GLY A 229 -17.37 -14.92 -20.64
N THR A 230 -17.05 -15.67 -21.69
CA THR A 230 -17.89 -15.86 -22.88
C THR A 230 -17.99 -17.35 -23.18
N GLY A 231 -19.20 -17.86 -23.37
CA GLY A 231 -19.46 -19.29 -23.62
C GLY A 231 -19.70 -20.10 -22.34
N ASP A 232 -20.56 -21.10 -22.43
CA ASP A 232 -21.02 -21.89 -21.28
C ASP A 232 -19.92 -22.79 -20.71
N GLU A 233 -19.03 -23.30 -21.55
CA GLU A 233 -17.96 -24.24 -21.18
C GLU A 233 -16.93 -23.63 -20.20
N VAL A 234 -16.75 -22.30 -20.22
CA VAL A 234 -15.78 -21.59 -19.38
C VAL A 234 -16.44 -20.94 -18.17
N ARG A 235 -17.78 -20.99 -18.08
CA ARG A 235 -18.55 -20.28 -17.05
C ARG A 235 -18.24 -20.81 -15.65
N GLU A 236 -18.19 -22.11 -15.47
CA GLU A 236 -17.88 -22.74 -14.17
C GLU A 236 -16.45 -22.38 -13.72
N SER A 237 -15.46 -22.56 -14.59
CA SER A 237 -14.06 -22.20 -14.26
C SER A 237 -13.88 -20.72 -13.92
N ASN A 238 -14.61 -19.81 -14.59
CA ASN A 238 -14.55 -18.38 -14.28
C ASN A 238 -15.30 -18.03 -12.99
N GLN A 239 -16.38 -18.76 -12.68
CA GLN A 239 -17.10 -18.62 -11.43
C GLN A 239 -16.21 -19.00 -10.24
N ASP A 240 -15.51 -20.14 -10.34
CA ASP A 240 -14.53 -20.58 -9.34
C ASP A 240 -13.39 -19.57 -9.18
N LEU A 241 -12.87 -19.03 -10.28
CA LEU A 241 -11.82 -18.03 -10.24
C LEU A 241 -12.28 -16.72 -9.59
N ALA A 242 -13.50 -16.27 -9.88
CA ALA A 242 -14.09 -15.10 -9.25
C ALA A 242 -14.28 -15.32 -7.74
N GLN A 243 -14.76 -16.51 -7.34
CA GLN A 243 -14.89 -16.91 -5.94
C GLN A 243 -13.53 -16.91 -5.23
N GLU A 244 -12.50 -17.53 -5.82
CA GLU A 244 -11.16 -17.61 -5.24
C GLU A 244 -10.55 -16.22 -4.99
N ARG A 245 -10.81 -15.26 -5.89
CA ARG A 245 -10.39 -13.87 -5.72
C ARG A 245 -11.09 -13.21 -4.52
N ALA A 246 -12.41 -13.36 -4.44
CA ALA A 246 -13.20 -12.82 -3.33
C ALA A 246 -12.76 -13.41 -1.99
N ASP A 247 -12.63 -14.74 -1.93
CA ASP A 247 -12.20 -15.48 -0.75
C ASP A 247 -10.83 -15.02 -0.26
N ARG A 248 -9.89 -14.82 -1.18
CA ARG A 248 -8.54 -14.36 -0.83
C ARG A 248 -8.54 -12.97 -0.23
N VAL A 249 -9.30 -12.04 -0.79
CA VAL A 249 -9.38 -10.67 -0.27
C VAL A 249 -10.13 -10.65 1.06
N ALA A 250 -11.25 -11.36 1.17
CA ALA A 250 -12.02 -11.48 2.40
C ALA A 250 -11.21 -12.13 3.54
N ALA A 251 -10.45 -13.19 3.25
CA ALA A 251 -9.58 -13.83 4.24
C ALA A 251 -8.51 -12.86 4.76
N TRP A 252 -7.88 -12.10 3.85
CA TRP A 252 -6.88 -11.10 4.24
C TRP A 252 -7.51 -10.00 5.11
N LEU A 253 -8.68 -9.48 4.72
CA LEU A 253 -9.41 -8.46 5.49
C LEU A 253 -9.86 -8.98 6.85
N SER A 254 -10.32 -10.22 6.95
CA SER A 254 -10.73 -10.81 8.23
C SER A 254 -9.54 -10.99 9.18
N GLU A 255 -8.38 -11.40 8.65
CA GLU A 255 -7.15 -11.57 9.43
C GLU A 255 -6.60 -10.24 9.94
N HIS A 256 -6.62 -9.19 9.12
CA HIS A 256 -5.98 -7.91 9.45
C HIS A 256 -6.97 -6.87 9.99
N GLY A 257 -8.19 -6.82 9.47
CA GLY A 257 -9.24 -5.85 9.82
C GLY A 257 -10.23 -6.30 10.89
N GLY A 258 -10.32 -7.62 11.15
CA GLY A 258 -11.25 -8.21 12.11
C GLY A 258 -12.42 -8.96 11.43
N ALA A 259 -12.59 -10.23 11.78
CA ALA A 259 -13.50 -11.15 11.07
C ALA A 259 -15.00 -10.78 11.16
N GLY A 260 -15.44 -10.05 12.18
CA GLY A 260 -16.83 -9.67 12.37
C GLY A 260 -17.35 -8.61 11.37
N TRP A 261 -16.44 -7.99 10.63
CA TRP A 261 -16.74 -6.80 9.81
C TRP A 261 -16.72 -7.06 8.31
N VAL A 262 -16.47 -8.30 7.87
CA VAL A 262 -16.25 -8.63 6.46
C VAL A 262 -17.33 -9.58 5.96
N ALA A 263 -18.09 -9.16 4.94
CA ALA A 263 -19.07 -9.97 4.23
C ALA A 263 -18.53 -10.37 2.86
N ASN A 264 -18.32 -11.68 2.65
CA ASN A 264 -17.94 -12.21 1.34
C ASN A 264 -19.18 -12.65 0.57
N HIS A 265 -19.48 -11.93 -0.52
CA HIS A 265 -20.64 -12.17 -1.38
C HIS A 265 -20.33 -13.13 -2.55
N GLY A 266 -19.11 -13.66 -2.61
CA GLY A 266 -18.69 -14.67 -3.56
C GLY A 266 -18.28 -14.15 -4.94
N GLY A 267 -18.22 -15.07 -5.91
CA GLY A 267 -17.85 -14.79 -7.29
C GLY A 267 -19.03 -14.50 -8.22
N GLN A 268 -18.79 -13.71 -9.26
CA GLN A 268 -19.73 -13.50 -10.37
C GLN A 268 -19.00 -13.51 -11.71
N VAL A 269 -19.58 -14.22 -12.69
CA VAL A 269 -19.11 -14.16 -14.09
C VAL A 269 -19.88 -13.09 -14.85
N GLN A 270 -19.16 -12.15 -15.45
CA GLN A 270 -19.74 -11.10 -16.28
C GLN A 270 -19.37 -11.34 -17.74
N VAL A 271 -20.38 -11.23 -18.62
CA VAL A 271 -20.20 -11.27 -20.06
C VAL A 271 -19.96 -9.83 -20.53
N PRO A 272 -18.76 -9.46 -20.99
CA PRO A 272 -18.52 -8.09 -21.45
C PRO A 272 -19.45 -7.77 -22.63
N PRO A 273 -20.08 -6.57 -22.66
CA PRO A 273 -20.80 -6.09 -23.83
C PRO A 273 -19.92 -6.14 -25.10
N PRO A 274 -20.51 -6.31 -26.30
CA PRO A 274 -19.76 -6.29 -27.55
C PRO A 274 -18.87 -5.03 -27.66
N GLY A 275 -17.58 -5.24 -27.90
CA GLY A 275 -16.58 -4.16 -28.01
C GLY A 275 -15.90 -3.77 -26.69
N GLU A 276 -16.37 -4.25 -25.54
CA GLU A 276 -15.66 -4.05 -24.27
C GLU A 276 -14.53 -5.05 -24.05
N LYS A 277 -13.43 -4.58 -23.46
CA LYS A 277 -12.31 -5.45 -23.09
C LYS A 277 -12.63 -6.17 -21.78
N GLY A 278 -12.56 -7.51 -21.77
CA GLY A 278 -12.81 -8.34 -20.58
C GLY A 278 -11.96 -8.01 -19.35
N ARG A 279 -10.81 -7.33 -19.52
CA ARG A 279 -9.91 -6.93 -18.42
C ARG A 279 -10.62 -6.15 -17.30
N ARG A 280 -11.63 -5.32 -17.59
CA ARG A 280 -12.36 -4.55 -16.56
C ARG A 280 -13.22 -5.40 -15.64
N TRP A 281 -13.50 -6.65 -16.04
CA TRP A 281 -14.34 -7.60 -15.31
C TRP A 281 -13.51 -8.62 -14.53
N ARG A 282 -12.18 -8.55 -14.62
CA ARG A 282 -11.25 -9.37 -13.81
C ARG A 282 -10.90 -8.58 -12.56
N ARG A 283 -11.83 -8.46 -11.62
CA ARG A 283 -11.67 -7.58 -10.47
C ARG A 283 -12.30 -8.11 -9.21
N VAL A 284 -11.99 -7.48 -8.08
CA VAL A 284 -12.76 -7.59 -6.84
C VAL A 284 -13.22 -6.19 -6.50
N ASP A 285 -14.53 -6.05 -6.24
CA ASP A 285 -15.12 -4.83 -5.73
C ASP A 285 -15.24 -4.96 -4.21
N LEU A 286 -14.76 -3.93 -3.52
CA LEU A 286 -14.81 -3.78 -2.08
C LEU A 286 -15.70 -2.60 -1.76
N VAL A 287 -16.75 -2.80 -0.98
CA VAL A 287 -17.68 -1.74 -0.59
C VAL A 287 -17.55 -1.56 0.91
N LEU A 288 -17.09 -0.37 1.32
CA LEU A 288 -16.95 -0.01 2.72
C LEU A 288 -18.14 0.86 3.13
N GLU A 289 -19.00 0.34 4.00
CA GLU A 289 -20.25 0.97 4.42
C GLU A 289 -20.27 1.21 5.93
N ILE A 290 -20.86 2.34 6.34
CA ILE A 290 -21.14 2.64 7.74
C ILE A 290 -22.43 1.93 8.13
N HIS A 291 -22.36 1.06 9.13
CA HIS A 291 -23.52 0.38 9.68
C HIS A 291 -24.03 1.17 10.90
N GLU A 292 -25.17 1.84 10.76
CA GLU A 292 -25.84 2.56 11.86
C GLU A 292 -26.46 1.56 12.86
N ALA A 293 -25.62 0.82 13.58
CA ALA A 293 -26.05 -0.25 14.50
C ALA A 293 -26.87 0.26 15.71
N GLU A 294 -26.81 1.55 16.04
CA GLU A 294 -27.47 2.11 17.23
C GLU A 294 -28.85 2.73 16.96
N LYS A 295 -29.19 3.05 15.71
CA LYS A 295 -30.44 3.77 15.44
C LYS A 295 -31.66 2.84 15.55
N GLU A 296 -31.55 1.60 15.08
CA GLU A 296 -32.63 0.62 15.20
C GLU A 296 -32.88 0.18 16.64
N ALA A 297 -31.84 0.12 17.48
CA ALA A 297 -31.99 -0.28 18.88
C ALA A 297 -32.70 0.80 19.72
N LEU A 298 -32.44 2.09 19.46
CA LEU A 298 -33.12 3.18 20.16
C LEU A 298 -34.58 3.37 19.69
N ASP A 299 -34.84 3.25 18.38
CA ASP A 299 -36.21 3.39 17.85
C ASP A 299 -37.12 2.25 18.33
N THR A 300 -36.60 1.04 18.48
CA THR A 300 -37.38 -0.09 19.03
C THR A 300 -37.71 0.09 20.51
N GLN A 301 -36.94 0.90 21.25
CA GLN A 301 -37.17 1.15 22.68
C GLN A 301 -38.12 2.35 22.93
N ALA A 302 -38.25 3.27 21.98
CA ALA A 302 -39.18 4.41 22.07
C ALA A 302 -40.66 4.00 21.92
N ASP A 303 -40.96 2.91 21.21
CA ASP A 303 -42.32 2.37 21.08
C ASP A 303 -42.74 1.44 22.24
N ALA A 304 -41.82 1.11 23.14
CA ALA A 304 -42.09 0.32 24.34
C ALA A 304 -42.38 1.21 25.57
N ALA A 305 -43.11 2.31 25.38
CA ALA A 305 -43.59 3.11 26.51
C ALA A 305 -44.47 2.24 27.43
N PRO A 306 -44.11 2.09 28.73
CA PRO A 306 -44.98 1.41 29.68
C PRO A 306 -46.30 2.17 29.80
N ALA A 307 -47.42 1.44 29.76
CA ALA A 307 -48.74 1.98 29.99
C ALA A 307 -48.76 2.83 31.29
N PRO A 308 -49.44 4.00 31.30
CA PRO A 308 -49.46 4.88 32.45
C PRO A 308 -50.15 4.20 33.63
N SER A 309 -49.36 3.70 34.57
CA SER A 309 -49.83 3.21 35.86
C SER A 309 -49.88 4.37 36.84
N GLY A 310 -51.11 4.78 37.19
CA GLY A 310 -51.46 5.27 38.53
C GLY A 310 -50.87 6.61 38.94
N ALA A 311 -51.71 7.64 38.88
CA ALA A 311 -51.54 8.88 39.59
C ALA A 311 -51.49 8.67 41.12
N GLU A 312 -50.54 9.31 41.81
CA GLU A 312 -50.67 9.77 43.21
C GLU A 312 -49.80 11.02 43.45
N PRO A 313 -50.11 11.83 44.48
CA PRO A 313 -50.10 13.29 44.37
C PRO A 313 -48.85 13.98 44.92
N ALA A 314 -48.81 15.27 44.61
CA ALA A 314 -47.86 16.31 44.97
C ALA A 314 -47.24 16.21 46.39
N SER A 315 -45.92 16.40 46.43
CA SER A 315 -45.24 17.03 47.55
C SER A 315 -44.43 18.23 47.02
N THR A 316 -44.87 19.41 47.43
CA THR A 316 -44.08 20.64 47.50
C THR A 316 -42.83 20.40 48.34
N ASP A 317 -41.64 20.68 47.79
CA ASP A 317 -40.52 21.07 48.64
C ASP A 317 -39.71 22.18 47.98
N GLU A 318 -39.60 23.27 48.72
CA GLU A 318 -38.86 24.49 48.44
C GLU A 318 -37.39 24.26 48.80
N GLY A 319 -36.45 24.68 47.94
CA GLY A 319 -35.04 24.49 48.28
C GLY A 319 -34.05 25.15 47.33
N ASN A 320 -33.87 26.46 47.52
CA ASN A 320 -32.70 27.26 47.14
C ASN A 320 -31.39 26.47 46.92
N ASN A 321 -30.65 26.77 45.85
CA ASN A 321 -29.45 27.59 46.02
C ASN A 321 -28.86 28.13 44.72
N LEU A 322 -28.68 29.45 44.75
CA LEU A 322 -27.75 30.21 43.92
C LEU A 322 -26.31 29.71 44.16
N SER A 323 -25.52 29.63 43.10
CA SER A 323 -24.17 30.21 43.17
C SER A 323 -23.75 30.66 41.77
N GLN A 324 -23.75 31.97 41.61
CA GLN A 324 -22.87 32.67 40.68
C GLN A 324 -21.42 32.29 40.97
N GLY A 325 -20.63 32.24 39.91
CA GLY A 325 -19.17 32.13 39.95
C GLY A 325 -18.63 32.74 38.68
N ASP A 326 -18.55 34.07 38.67
CA ASP A 326 -17.67 34.84 37.79
C ASP A 326 -16.22 34.40 38.04
N GLN A 327 -15.45 34.24 36.95
CA GLN A 327 -14.03 34.51 37.00
C GLN A 327 -13.53 34.85 35.59
N ASP A 328 -13.41 36.16 35.40
CA ASP A 328 -12.44 36.80 34.51
C ASP A 328 -11.01 36.39 34.91
N ASP A 329 -10.14 36.16 33.94
CA ASP A 329 -8.70 36.47 33.99
C ASP A 329 -8.13 36.19 32.59
N GLU A 330 -7.81 37.20 31.81
CA GLU A 330 -6.64 38.09 31.85
C GLU A 330 -5.72 37.72 30.68
N THR A 331 -5.61 38.71 29.81
CA THR A 331 -4.63 38.89 28.75
C THR A 331 -3.20 38.77 29.26
N ASP A 332 -2.29 38.21 28.46
CA ASP A 332 -1.06 38.94 28.14
C ASP A 332 -0.32 38.41 26.89
N PRO A 333 0.20 39.29 26.01
CA PRO A 333 1.04 38.95 24.88
C PRO A 333 2.55 39.10 25.21
N VAL A 334 3.38 38.20 24.65
CA VAL A 334 4.81 38.45 24.37
C VAL A 334 5.14 37.90 22.99
#